data_AF-A0A0C1ZEL8-F1
#
_entry.id   AF-A0A0C1ZEL8-F1
#
_cell.length_a   1.000
_cell.length_b   1.000
_cell.length_c   1.000
_cell.angle_alpha   90.00
_cell.angle_beta   90.00
_cell.angle_gamma   90.00
#
_symmetry.space_group_name_H-M   'P 1'
#
loop_
_entity.id
_entity.type
_entity.pdbx_description
1 polymer ?
#
loop_
_entity_poly.entity_id
_entity_poly.type
_entity_poly.pdbx_seq_one_letter_code
_entity_poly.pdbx_strand_id
1 'polypeptide(L)'
;MAISNYRGFNLQSGGPDGSVWKVKIKNHVLQGSLTAVKKSIDWWCDTASIIDPKEFATLGQRAQSTNNPQSEVFNGYTIKNDTGEPNAWYCMFNGKLIKGAKPAIQRHIEAYLVAKQKALQAQQQKK
;
A
#
# COMPACT_ATOMS: atom_id res chain seq x y z
N MET A 1 32.40 -3.30 16.93
CA MET A 1 32.01 -2.54 15.72
C MET A 1 31.99 -3.50 14.56
N ALA A 2 30.83 -3.79 13.97
CA ALA A 2 30.75 -4.67 12.82
C ALA A 2 30.98 -3.85 11.55
N ILE A 3 31.90 -4.33 10.70
CA ILE A 3 32.13 -3.76 9.37
C ILE A 3 31.54 -4.75 8.38
N SER A 4 30.67 -4.28 7.50
CA SER A 4 30.08 -5.09 6.43
C SER A 4 30.34 -4.42 5.09
N ASN A 5 30.71 -5.19 4.08
CA ASN A 5 30.89 -4.66 2.73
C ASN A 5 29.63 -4.91 1.90
N TYR A 6 29.16 -3.88 1.18
CA TYR A 6 28.04 -4.00 0.25
C TYR A 6 28.30 -3.17 -1.00
N ARG A 7 28.28 -3.82 -2.19
CA ARG A 7 28.55 -3.19 -3.50
C ARG A 7 29.86 -2.38 -3.54
N GLY A 8 30.87 -2.78 -2.77
CA GLY A 8 32.15 -2.08 -2.65
C GLY A 8 32.19 -0.95 -1.62
N PHE A 9 31.08 -0.67 -0.92
CA PHE A 9 31.03 0.31 0.16
C PHE A 9 31.16 -0.35 1.52
N ASN A 10 31.94 0.27 2.41
CA ASN A 10 32.09 -0.17 3.80
C ASN A 10 30.98 0.43 4.67
N LEU A 11 30.15 -0.45 5.20
CA LEU A 11 29.11 -0.17 6.18
C LEU A 11 29.71 -0.36 7.57
N GLN A 12 29.59 0.67 8.41
CA GLN A 12 29.99 0.61 9.81
C GLN A 12 28.73 0.56 10.68
N SER A 13 28.60 -0.45 11.53
CA SER A 13 27.57 -0.42 12.56
C SER A 13 27.97 0.52 13.69
N GLY A 14 27.02 1.33 14.15
CA GLY A 14 27.19 2.33 15.19
C GLY A 14 25.93 2.48 16.05
N GLY A 15 26.05 3.21 17.15
CA GLY A 15 24.98 3.40 18.13
C GLY A 15 24.99 2.37 19.26
N PRO A 16 24.31 2.68 20.38
CA PRO A 16 24.36 1.87 21.61
C PRO A 16 23.72 0.47 21.46
N ASP A 17 22.88 0.28 20.44
CA ASP A 17 22.11 -0.95 20.19
C ASP A 17 22.56 -1.69 18.90
N GLY A 18 23.51 -1.12 18.15
CA GLY A 18 23.99 -1.70 16.88
C GLY A 18 22.97 -1.68 15.72
N SER A 19 21.81 -1.05 15.91
CA SER A 19 20.75 -0.95 14.90
C SER A 19 20.91 0.25 13.93
N VAL A 20 21.90 1.12 14.16
CA VAL A 20 22.26 2.20 13.22
C VAL A 20 23.47 1.80 12.39
N TRP A 21 23.36 1.98 11.08
CA TRP A 21 24.39 1.69 10.11
C TRP A 21 24.79 2.97 9.40
N LYS A 22 26.08 3.14 9.18
CA LYS A 22 26.68 4.32 8.56
C LYS A 22 27.47 3.90 7.34
N VAL A 23 27.32 4.63 6.24
CA VAL A 23 28.13 4.46 5.03
C VAL A 23 28.65 5.81 4.58
N LYS A 24 29.88 5.83 4.04
CA LYS A 24 30.43 6.99 3.36
C LYS A 24 30.42 6.73 1.85
N ILE A 25 29.63 7.52 1.12
CA ILE A 25 29.58 7.50 -0.34
C ILE A 25 30.18 8.83 -0.84
N LYS A 26 31.37 8.77 -1.45
CA LYS A 26 32.15 9.96 -1.85
C LYS A 26 32.32 10.95 -0.68
N ASN A 27 31.67 12.11 -0.74
CA ASN A 27 31.73 13.16 0.28
C ASN A 27 30.54 13.16 1.24
N HIS A 28 29.60 12.22 1.08
CA HIS A 28 28.37 12.18 1.86
C HIS A 28 28.41 11.00 2.82
N VAL A 29 28.01 11.29 4.06
CA VAL A 29 27.93 10.31 5.14
C VAL A 29 26.47 10.06 5.42
N LEU A 30 25.99 8.87 5.07
CA LEU A 30 24.61 8.45 5.24
C LEU A 30 24.50 7.55 6.47
N GLN A 31 23.48 7.77 7.30
CA GLN A 31 23.24 6.98 8.50
C GLN A 31 21.77 6.60 8.62
N GLY A 32 21.49 5.33 8.91
CA GLY A 32 20.11 4.84 9.02
C GLY A 32 20.06 3.34 9.35
N SER A 33 18.91 2.71 9.15
CA SER A 33 18.81 1.26 9.28
C SER A 33 19.58 0.55 8.18
N LEU A 34 20.04 -0.68 8.42
CA LEU A 34 20.80 -1.48 7.45
C LEU A 34 20.09 -1.53 6.07
N THR A 35 18.78 -1.71 6.08
CA THR A 35 17.95 -1.78 4.86
C THR A 35 17.90 -0.44 4.12
N ALA A 36 17.71 0.67 4.84
CA ALA A 36 17.67 2.00 4.23
C ALA A 36 19.03 2.39 3.62
N VAL A 37 20.12 2.05 4.31
CA VAL A 37 21.48 2.31 3.84
C VAL A 37 21.80 1.47 2.60
N LYS A 38 21.45 0.18 2.58
CA LYS A 38 21.61 -0.67 1.37
C LYS A 38 20.83 -0.14 0.18
N LYS A 39 19.58 0.30 0.38
CA LYS A 39 18.77 0.93 -0.68
C LYS A 39 19.39 2.22 -1.20
N SER A 40 19.93 3.05 -0.32
CA SER A 40 20.61 4.30 -0.72
C SER A 40 21.86 4.02 -1.55
N ILE A 41 22.60 2.95 -1.24
CA ILE A 41 23.77 2.50 -2.03
C ILE A 41 23.34 1.99 -3.42
N ASP A 42 22.28 1.18 -3.48
CA ASP A 42 21.78 0.63 -4.74
C ASP A 42 21.23 1.75 -5.65
N TRP A 43 20.47 2.68 -5.08
CA TRP A 43 20.00 3.87 -5.78
C TRP A 43 21.15 4.74 -6.31
N TRP A 44 22.20 4.95 -5.50
CA TRP A 44 23.40 5.65 -5.94
C TRP A 44 24.11 4.92 -7.08
N CYS A 45 24.17 3.59 -7.03
CA CYS A 45 24.79 2.77 -8.08
C CYS A 45 24.04 2.89 -9.41
N ASP A 46 22.71 3.02 -9.37
CA ASP A 46 21.85 3.08 -10.55
C ASP A 46 21.72 4.50 -11.12
N THR A 47 21.51 5.50 -10.25
CA THR A 47 21.14 6.87 -10.66
C THR A 47 22.25 7.90 -10.49
N ALA A 48 23.39 7.52 -9.88
CA ALA A 48 24.45 8.45 -9.47
C ALA A 48 23.94 9.66 -8.65
N SER A 49 22.82 9.50 -7.95
CA SER A 49 22.20 10.53 -7.10
C SER A 49 22.14 10.08 -5.65
N ILE A 50 22.44 10.99 -4.72
CA ILE A 50 22.50 10.69 -3.29
C ILE A 50 21.15 11.05 -2.68
N ILE A 51 20.43 10.04 -2.20
CA ILE A 51 19.22 10.22 -1.40
C ILE A 51 19.54 9.84 0.04
N ASP A 52 19.14 10.68 0.98
CA ASP A 52 19.38 10.44 2.40
C ASP A 52 18.55 9.22 2.87
N PRO A 53 19.13 8.29 3.66
CA PRO A 53 18.41 7.14 4.18
C PRO A 53 17.21 7.50 5.06
N LYS A 54 17.13 8.72 5.62
CA LYS A 54 15.91 9.21 6.27
C LYS A 54 14.75 9.38 5.29
N GLU A 55 15.01 9.84 4.07
CA GLU A 55 13.99 9.99 3.03
C GLU A 55 13.43 8.62 2.61
N PHE A 56 14.27 7.57 2.62
CA PHE A 56 13.81 6.20 2.35
C PHE A 56 12.93 5.61 3.45
N ALA A 57 13.11 6.02 4.72
CA ALA A 57 12.22 5.62 5.80
C ALA A 57 10.81 6.20 5.58
N THR A 58 10.73 7.47 5.15
CA THR A 58 9.47 8.16 4.83
C THR A 58 8.81 7.64 3.54
N LEU A 59 9.61 7.34 2.51
CA LEU A 59 9.12 6.76 1.25
C LEU A 59 8.64 5.31 1.42
N GLY A 60 9.29 4.52 2.29
CA GLY A 60 8.84 3.17 2.62
C GLY A 60 7.46 3.15 3.27
N GLN A 61 7.16 4.14 4.13
CA GLN A 61 5.83 4.28 4.74
C GLN A 61 4.76 4.72 3.73
N ARG A 62 5.09 5.61 2.78
CA ARG A 62 4.18 6.00 1.70
C ARG A 62 3.91 4.86 0.71
N ALA A 63 4.92 4.05 0.39
CA ALA A 63 4.75 2.87 -0.45
C ALA A 63 3.96 1.74 0.23
N GLN A 64 4.08 1.57 1.56
CA GLN A 64 3.29 0.58 2.30
C GLN A 64 1.83 1.00 2.52
N SER A 65 1.51 2.29 2.43
CA SER A 65 0.14 2.78 2.63
C SER A 65 -0.77 2.64 1.41
N THR A 66 -0.19 2.35 0.23
CA THR A 66 -0.94 2.28 -1.04
C THR A 66 -1.20 0.84 -1.51
N ASN A 67 -0.72 -0.18 -0.79
CA ASN A 67 -0.88 -1.58 -1.17
C ASN A 67 -1.36 -2.44 0.01
N ASN A 68 -2.26 -1.89 0.83
CA ASN A 68 -3.04 -2.71 1.74
C ASN A 68 -4.33 -3.06 1.02
N PRO A 69 -4.55 -4.34 0.64
CA PRO A 69 -5.82 -4.76 0.08
C PRO A 69 -6.92 -4.47 1.10
N GLN A 70 -7.74 -3.46 0.82
CA GLN A 70 -8.85 -3.08 1.67
C GLN A 70 -10.05 -3.95 1.29
N SER A 71 -10.55 -4.73 2.24
CA SER A 71 -11.77 -5.50 2.07
C SER A 71 -12.79 -5.07 3.11
N GLU A 72 -14.01 -4.77 2.66
CA GLU A 72 -15.11 -4.32 3.50
C GLU A 72 -16.38 -5.07 3.12
N VAL A 73 -17.15 -5.50 4.11
CA VAL A 73 -18.43 -6.19 3.89
C VAL A 73 -19.56 -5.18 4.02
N PHE A 74 -20.30 -4.97 2.93
CA PHE A 74 -21.44 -4.05 2.89
C PHE A 74 -22.72 -4.82 2.59
N ASN A 75 -23.63 -4.89 3.57
CA ASN A 75 -24.95 -5.51 3.44
C ASN A 75 -24.92 -6.96 2.88
N GLY A 76 -23.91 -7.73 3.29
CA GLY A 76 -23.67 -9.11 2.84
C GLY A 76 -22.84 -9.24 1.56
N TYR A 77 -22.45 -8.13 0.93
CA TYR A 77 -21.60 -8.10 -0.25
C TYR A 77 -20.16 -7.71 0.10
N THR A 78 -19.19 -8.52 -0.33
CA THR A 78 -17.77 -8.23 -0.10
C THR A 78 -17.27 -7.26 -1.16
N ILE A 79 -16.89 -6.06 -0.75
CA ILE A 79 -16.24 -5.05 -1.59
C ILE A 79 -14.75 -5.10 -1.30
N LYS A 80 -13.94 -5.19 -2.34
CA LYS A 80 -12.48 -5.27 -2.26
C LYS A 80 -11.84 -4.14 -3.04
N ASN A 81 -10.66 -3.73 -2.61
CA ASN A 81 -9.81 -2.79 -3.30
C ASN A 81 -8.35 -3.24 -3.13
N ASP A 82 -7.77 -3.77 -4.19
CA ASP A 82 -6.40 -4.30 -4.17
C ASP A 82 -5.35 -3.22 -4.46
N THR A 83 -5.72 -2.09 -5.07
CA THR A 83 -4.76 -1.04 -5.48
C THR A 83 -4.74 0.18 -4.57
N GLY A 84 -5.65 0.26 -3.60
CA GLY A 84 -5.76 1.41 -2.68
C GLY A 84 -6.32 2.69 -3.34
N GLU A 85 -6.62 2.67 -4.64
CA GLU A 85 -7.19 3.82 -5.33
C GLU A 85 -8.69 3.98 -5.03
N PRO A 86 -9.20 5.21 -4.83
CA PRO A 86 -10.60 5.44 -4.45
C PRO A 86 -11.63 4.93 -5.48
N ASN A 87 -11.22 4.75 -6.73
CA ASN A 87 -12.07 4.30 -7.85
C ASN A 87 -11.87 2.83 -8.25
N ALA A 88 -10.97 2.12 -7.59
CA ALA A 88 -10.60 0.74 -7.95
C ALA A 88 -11.31 -0.32 -7.08
N TRP A 89 -12.41 0.06 -6.41
CA TRP A 89 -13.19 -0.92 -5.66
C TRP A 89 -13.93 -1.84 -6.62
N TYR A 90 -14.06 -3.11 -6.23
CA TYR A 90 -14.85 -4.10 -6.95
C TYR A 90 -15.65 -4.96 -5.99
N CYS A 91 -16.78 -5.46 -6.47
CA CYS A 91 -17.67 -6.32 -5.73
C CYS A 91 -18.33 -7.33 -6.67
N MET A 92 -18.54 -8.56 -6.18
CA MET A 92 -19.29 -9.58 -6.91
C MET A 92 -20.78 -9.44 -6.54
N PHE A 93 -21.59 -8.95 -7.47
CA PHE A 93 -23.01 -8.65 -7.25
C PHE A 93 -23.89 -9.48 -8.18
N ASN A 94 -24.65 -10.43 -7.62
CA ASN A 94 -25.60 -11.28 -8.36
C ASN A 94 -24.96 -11.99 -9.57
N GLY A 95 -23.73 -12.49 -9.41
CA GLY A 95 -22.95 -13.14 -10.48
C GLY A 95 -22.24 -12.19 -11.45
N LYS A 96 -22.39 -10.87 -11.30
CA LYS A 96 -21.71 -9.86 -12.12
C LYS A 96 -20.66 -9.12 -11.30
N LEU A 97 -19.48 -8.91 -11.89
CA LEU A 97 -18.45 -8.07 -11.29
C LEU A 97 -18.80 -6.60 -11.53
N ILE A 98 -19.01 -5.85 -10.46
CA ILE A 98 -19.17 -4.40 -10.50
C ILE A 98 -17.89 -3.74 -9.98
N LYS A 99 -17.41 -2.74 -10.71
CA LYS A 99 -16.19 -1.99 -10.39
C LYS A 99 -16.49 -0.49 -10.37
N GLY A 100 -15.83 0.26 -9.50
CA GLY A 100 -15.93 1.71 -9.45
C GLY A 100 -15.59 2.29 -8.07
N ALA A 101 -16.05 3.52 -7.83
CA ALA A 101 -15.90 4.14 -6.53
C ALA A 101 -16.73 3.42 -5.46
N LYS A 102 -16.19 3.28 -4.24
CA LYS A 102 -16.91 2.72 -3.08
C LYS A 102 -18.36 3.23 -2.93
N PRO A 103 -18.64 4.56 -2.94
CA PRO A 103 -20.01 5.06 -2.81
C PRO A 103 -20.92 4.69 -3.99
N ALA A 104 -20.37 4.50 -5.19
CA ALA A 104 -21.16 4.07 -6.35
C ALA A 104 -21.60 2.60 -6.21
N ILE A 105 -20.71 1.74 -5.72
CA ILE A 105 -21.02 0.33 -5.45
C ILE A 105 -22.08 0.22 -4.35
N GLN A 106 -21.94 0.97 -3.25
CA GLN A 106 -22.93 1.01 -2.16
C GLN A 106 -24.32 1.42 -2.65
N ARG A 107 -24.41 2.55 -3.39
CA ARG A 107 -25.66 3.02 -3.98
C ARG A 107 -26.31 2.01 -4.92
N HIS A 108 -25.51 1.27 -5.70
CA HIS A 108 -26.03 0.23 -6.59
C HIS A 108 -26.67 -0.92 -5.81
N ILE A 109 -26.01 -1.36 -4.74
CA ILE A 109 -26.51 -2.40 -3.83
C ILE A 109 -27.81 -1.94 -3.17
N GLU A 110 -27.85 -0.72 -2.64
CA GLU A 110 -29.04 -0.14 -2.00
C GLU A 110 -30.22 -0.02 -2.97
N ALA A 111 -29.99 0.52 -4.17
CA ALA A 111 -31.02 0.64 -5.20
C ALA A 111 -31.62 -0.72 -5.57
N TYR A 112 -30.79 -1.76 -5.66
CA TYR A 112 -31.25 -3.12 -5.93
C TYR A 112 -32.10 -3.69 -4.80
N LEU A 113 -31.72 -3.47 -3.53
CA LEU A 113 -32.52 -3.93 -2.39
C LEU A 113 -33.91 -3.29 -2.36
N VAL A 114 -33.99 -1.98 -2.62
CA VAL A 114 -35.25 -1.25 -2.73
C VAL A 114 -36.10 -1.77 -3.89
N ALA A 115 -35.49 -2.00 -5.06
CA ALA A 115 -36.18 -2.55 -6.22
C ALA A 115 -36.74 -3.96 -5.95
N LYS A 116 -35.93 -4.82 -5.31
CA LYS A 116 -36.35 -6.19 -4.93
C LYS A 116 -37.52 -6.17 -3.94
N GLN A 117 -37.49 -5.28 -2.95
CA GLN A 117 -38.58 -5.15 -1.98
C GLN A 117 -39.88 -4.67 -2.62
N LYS A 118 -39.82 -3.68 -3.52
CA LYS A 118 -40.99 -3.21 -4.28
C LYS A 118 -41.57 -4.30 -5.20
N ALA A 119 -40.71 -5.08 -5.85
CA ALA A 119 -41.15 -6.20 -6.71
C ALA A 119 -41.89 -7.29 -5.92
N LEU A 120 -41.44 -7.61 -4.70
CA LEU A 120 -42.10 -8.57 -3.82
C LEU A 120 -43.47 -8.07 -3.35
N GLN A 121 -43.59 -6.78 -2.99
CA GLN A 121 -44.87 -6.18 -2.60
C GLN A 121 -45.86 -6.13 -3.76
N ALA A 122 -45.38 -5.80 -4.97
CA ALA A 122 -46.21 -5.79 -6.18
C ALA A 122 -46.68 -7.20 -6.60
N GLN A 123 -45.93 -8.26 -6.27
CA GLN A 123 -46.38 -9.64 -6.46
C GLN A 123 -47.41 -10.07 -5.41
N GLN A 124 -47.27 -9.61 -4.16
CA GLN A 124 -48.24 -9.94 -3.10
C GLN A 124 -49.59 -9.25 -3.28
N GLN A 125 -49.64 -8.05 -3.87
CA GLN A 125 -50.91 -7.36 -4.17
C GLN A 125 -51.64 -7.89 -5.42
N LYS A 126 -50.99 -8.76 -6.21
CA LYS A 126 -51.58 -9.39 -7.42
C LYS A 126 -52.06 -10.83 -7.18
N LYS A 127 -51.96 -11.34 -5.97
CA LYS A 127 -52.59 -12.60 -5.52
C LYS A 127 -53.81 -12.29 -4.69
#